data_AF-A0A8T5TUJ5-F1
#
_entry.id   AF-A0A8T5TUJ5-F1
#
_cell.length_a   1.000
_cell.length_b   1.000
_cell.length_c   1.000
_cell.angle_alpha   90.00
_cell.angle_beta   90.00
_cell.angle_gamma   90.00
#
_symmetry.space_group_name_H-M   'P 1'
#
loop_
_entity.id
_entity.type
_entity.pdbx_description
1 polymer ?
#
loop_
_entity_poly.entity_id
_entity_poly.type
_entity_poly.pdbx_seq_one_letter_code
_entity_poly.pdbx_strand_id
1 'polypeptide(L)'
;EEAISGVYNHFEQNFDDFNLKRAKRRAISGTESEKESIRCLRKEYKLLVEMENGKYGGKCSNSNCSTDFKRLPAFDFHHEDSKIKTTSWNEIMHKKYNLIKDTLESQKVKPICKNCHLPKNAKIFNDFKDLILKKDLFIYSSKKIDNILNLKVEKFDKENDINYTVASLKFEVKRWIKKRAVVEQVFNGECISCGENRLPSLQMHHTDKDIKVHKWGDISRKWNIRELINDFIIEEECVCLCGNCHAMVNTKNFENNVEKVLGGKYVHEVKADYKKIKLDIMKSVDRIKKIKNGMINLIVRDFLNAD
;
A
#
# COMPACT_ATOMS: atom_id res chain seq x y z
N GLU A 1 -38.73 -40.83 24.30
CA GLU A 1 -37.36 -40.63 23.77
C GLU A 1 -37.30 -40.70 22.24
N GLU A 2 -38.04 -41.59 21.56
CA GLU A 2 -38.07 -41.65 20.08
C GLU A 2 -38.53 -40.37 19.38
N ALA A 3 -39.48 -39.62 19.95
CA ALA A 3 -39.95 -38.35 19.38
C ALA A 3 -38.91 -37.21 19.42
N ILE A 4 -37.93 -37.26 20.34
CA ILE A 4 -36.87 -36.24 20.45
C ILE A 4 -35.73 -36.54 19.47
N SER A 5 -35.44 -37.83 19.23
CA SER A 5 -34.45 -38.27 18.23
C SER A 5 -34.83 -37.87 16.80
N GLY A 6 -36.12 -37.97 16.43
CA GLY A 6 -36.61 -37.54 15.12
C GLY A 6 -36.48 -36.03 14.87
N VAL A 7 -36.65 -35.21 15.91
CA VAL A 7 -36.52 -33.75 15.81
C VAL A 7 -35.05 -33.33 15.65
N TYR A 8 -34.13 -33.97 16.38
CA TYR A 8 -32.69 -33.70 16.24
C TYR A 8 -32.16 -34.05 14.83
N ASN A 9 -32.55 -35.22 14.29
CA ASN A 9 -32.15 -35.61 12.92
C ASN A 9 -32.72 -34.67 11.85
N HIS A 10 -33.93 -34.13 12.04
CA HIS A 10 -34.50 -33.14 11.13
C HIS A 10 -33.79 -31.78 11.22
N PHE A 11 -33.37 -31.35 12.41
CA PHE A 11 -32.60 -30.11 12.57
C PHE A 11 -31.18 -30.23 12.02
N GLU A 12 -30.47 -31.34 12.23
CA GLU A 12 -29.13 -31.57 11.68
C GLU A 12 -29.15 -31.61 10.15
N GLN A 13 -30.07 -32.35 9.54
CA GLN A 13 -30.19 -32.40 8.08
C GLN A 13 -30.53 -31.03 7.46
N ASN A 14 -31.40 -30.24 8.11
CA ASN A 14 -31.70 -28.88 7.64
C ASN A 14 -30.54 -27.89 7.86
N PHE A 15 -29.72 -28.09 8.90
CA PHE A 15 -28.56 -27.25 9.19
C PHE A 15 -27.43 -27.50 8.19
N ASP A 16 -27.19 -28.77 7.83
CA ASP A 16 -26.23 -29.15 6.79
C ASP A 16 -26.65 -28.63 5.42
N ASP A 17 -27.93 -28.74 5.08
CA ASP A 17 -28.46 -28.30 3.79
C ASP A 17 -28.47 -26.75 3.66
N PHE A 18 -28.66 -26.04 4.77
CA PHE A 18 -28.49 -24.57 4.84
C PHE A 18 -27.03 -24.15 4.67
N ASN A 19 -26.08 -24.83 5.33
CA ASN A 19 -24.66 -24.57 5.21
C ASN A 19 -24.14 -24.89 3.80
N LEU A 20 -24.59 -25.98 3.18
CA LEU A 20 -24.29 -26.33 1.78
C LEU A 20 -24.84 -25.29 0.79
N LYS A 21 -26.07 -24.80 0.98
CA LYS A 21 -26.64 -23.72 0.14
C LYS A 21 -25.87 -22.40 0.31
N ARG A 22 -25.43 -22.06 1.53
CA ARG A 22 -24.61 -20.87 1.81
C ARG A 22 -23.20 -21.00 1.24
N ALA A 23 -22.59 -22.18 1.33
CA ALA A 23 -21.30 -22.50 0.72
C ALA A 23 -21.38 -22.44 -0.82
N LYS A 24 -22.43 -23.02 -1.44
CA LYS A 24 -22.68 -22.91 -2.88
C LYS A 24 -22.90 -21.46 -3.34
N ARG A 25 -23.69 -20.65 -2.62
CA ARG A 25 -23.85 -19.21 -2.93
C ARG A 25 -22.55 -18.43 -2.76
N ARG A 26 -21.73 -18.74 -1.75
CA ARG A 26 -20.38 -18.16 -1.57
C ARG A 26 -19.42 -18.58 -2.68
N ALA A 27 -19.47 -19.83 -3.13
CA ALA A 27 -18.68 -20.31 -4.26
C ALA A 27 -19.10 -19.64 -5.57
N ILE A 28 -20.41 -19.55 -5.85
CA ILE A 28 -20.94 -18.88 -7.05
C ILE A 28 -20.59 -17.38 -7.04
N SER A 29 -20.82 -16.68 -5.92
CA SER A 29 -20.43 -15.27 -5.78
C SER A 29 -18.92 -15.04 -5.83
N GLY A 30 -18.12 -16.00 -5.34
CA GLY A 30 -16.67 -16.00 -5.51
C GLY A 30 -16.26 -16.06 -6.99
N THR A 31 -16.87 -16.96 -7.77
CA THR A 31 -16.54 -17.08 -9.20
C THR A 31 -17.00 -15.87 -10.02
N GLU A 32 -18.14 -15.26 -9.69
CA GLU A 32 -18.61 -14.07 -10.42
C GLU A 32 -17.78 -12.83 -10.07
N SER A 33 -17.41 -12.67 -8.79
CA SER A 33 -16.49 -11.63 -8.34
C SER A 33 -15.10 -11.77 -8.98
N GLU A 34 -14.59 -13.01 -9.09
CA GLU A 34 -13.32 -13.28 -9.78
C GLU A 34 -13.41 -12.95 -11.28
N LYS A 35 -14.45 -13.40 -11.98
CA LYS A 35 -14.67 -13.07 -13.39
C LYS A 35 -14.74 -11.57 -13.61
N GLU A 36 -15.44 -10.85 -12.74
CA GLU A 36 -15.52 -9.39 -12.81
C GLU A 36 -14.16 -8.74 -12.60
N SER A 37 -13.40 -9.21 -11.61
CA SER A 37 -12.03 -8.75 -11.36
C SER A 37 -11.13 -8.96 -12.57
N ILE A 38 -11.18 -10.13 -13.21
CA ILE A 38 -10.42 -10.43 -14.43
C ILE A 38 -10.84 -9.50 -15.57
N ARG A 39 -12.16 -9.29 -15.75
CA ARG A 39 -12.72 -8.41 -16.78
C ARG A 39 -12.21 -6.98 -16.61
N CYS A 40 -12.24 -6.45 -15.38
CA CYS A 40 -11.75 -5.12 -15.06
C CYS A 40 -10.23 -4.99 -15.30
N LEU A 41 -9.43 -5.95 -14.84
CA LEU A 41 -7.98 -5.95 -15.05
C LEU A 41 -7.61 -6.04 -16.55
N ARG A 42 -8.35 -6.84 -17.34
CA ARG A 42 -8.15 -6.89 -18.80
C ARG A 42 -8.45 -5.55 -19.47
N LYS A 43 -9.54 -4.90 -19.08
CA LYS A 43 -9.88 -3.55 -19.58
C LYS A 43 -8.79 -2.55 -19.21
N GLU A 44 -8.33 -2.57 -17.96
CA GLU A 44 -7.26 -1.71 -17.46
C GLU A 44 -5.97 -1.90 -18.28
N TYR A 45 -5.50 -3.14 -18.43
CA TYR A 45 -4.33 -3.44 -19.25
C TYR A 45 -4.49 -2.96 -20.69
N LYS A 46 -5.64 -3.23 -21.31
CA LYS A 46 -5.93 -2.77 -22.68
C LYS A 46 -5.91 -1.24 -22.78
N LEU A 47 -6.50 -0.53 -21.81
CA LEU A 47 -6.45 0.94 -21.76
C LEU A 47 -5.01 1.43 -21.67
N LEU A 48 -4.23 0.91 -20.73
CA LEU A 48 -2.84 1.33 -20.53
C LEU A 48 -2.00 1.16 -21.81
N VAL A 49 -2.14 0.03 -22.50
CA VAL A 49 -1.40 -0.25 -23.75
C VAL A 49 -1.84 0.67 -24.91
N GLU A 50 -3.13 0.98 -25.02
CA GLU A 50 -3.67 1.79 -26.12
C GLU A 50 -3.66 3.30 -25.84
N MET A 51 -3.47 3.73 -24.59
CA MET A 51 -3.49 5.14 -24.19
C MET A 51 -2.54 6.00 -25.01
N GLU A 52 -3.04 7.15 -25.46
CA GLU A 52 -2.31 8.08 -26.33
C GLU A 52 -1.68 7.37 -27.55
N ASN A 53 -2.45 6.48 -28.20
CA ASN A 53 -2.00 5.69 -29.35
C ASN A 53 -0.70 4.90 -29.08
N GLY A 54 -0.57 4.37 -27.86
CA GLY A 54 0.59 3.58 -27.46
C GLY A 54 1.85 4.39 -27.15
N LYS A 55 1.74 5.73 -27.01
CA LYS A 55 2.86 6.63 -26.68
C LYS A 55 3.72 6.15 -25.52
N TYR A 56 3.10 5.52 -24.52
CA TYR A 56 3.79 5.07 -23.31
C TYR A 56 4.56 3.76 -23.50
N GLY A 57 4.39 3.06 -24.63
CA GLY A 57 5.18 1.89 -24.99
C GLY A 57 5.18 0.78 -23.94
N GLY A 58 4.09 0.63 -23.19
CA GLY A 58 4.01 -0.35 -22.12
C GLY A 58 4.58 0.10 -20.76
N LYS A 59 4.87 1.39 -20.55
CA LYS A 59 5.64 1.87 -19.38
C LYS A 59 4.98 3.04 -18.65
N CYS A 60 5.49 3.31 -17.46
CA CYS A 60 5.17 4.51 -16.68
C CYS A 60 5.40 5.80 -17.48
N SER A 61 4.48 6.76 -17.37
CA SER A 61 4.60 8.09 -18.00
C SER A 61 5.72 8.95 -17.44
N ASN A 62 6.29 8.61 -16.28
CA ASN A 62 7.45 9.29 -15.74
C ASN A 62 8.71 8.83 -16.48
N SER A 63 9.38 9.73 -17.20
CA SER A 63 10.56 9.44 -18.04
C SER A 63 11.73 8.80 -17.28
N ASN A 64 11.85 9.05 -15.98
CA ASN A 64 12.90 8.48 -15.13
C ASN A 64 12.47 7.16 -14.47
N CYS A 65 11.38 6.55 -14.94
CA CYS A 65 10.84 5.31 -14.38
C CYS A 65 10.79 4.20 -15.43
N SER A 66 11.44 3.07 -15.11
CA SER A 66 11.45 1.87 -15.96
C SER A 66 10.33 0.88 -15.65
N THR A 67 9.36 1.25 -14.80
CA THR A 67 8.26 0.31 -14.45
C THR A 67 7.39 0.04 -15.67
N ASP A 68 7.13 -1.24 -15.91
CA ASP A 68 6.43 -1.78 -17.08
C ASP A 68 5.04 -2.31 -16.71
N PHE A 69 4.06 -2.16 -17.61
CA PHE A 69 2.66 -2.57 -17.44
C PHE A 69 2.48 -4.07 -17.18
N LYS A 70 3.51 -4.92 -17.39
CA LYS A 70 3.48 -6.30 -16.87
C LYS A 70 3.22 -6.36 -15.36
N ARG A 71 3.61 -5.31 -14.61
CA ARG A 71 3.27 -5.11 -13.19
C ARG A 71 1.94 -4.36 -13.05
N LEU A 72 0.90 -4.81 -13.76
CA LEU A 72 -0.37 -4.10 -13.88
C LEU A 72 -0.94 -3.55 -12.55
N PRO A 73 -1.01 -4.33 -11.44
CA PRO A 73 -1.50 -3.82 -10.15
C PRO A 73 -0.74 -2.60 -9.60
N ALA A 74 0.50 -2.39 -10.06
CA ALA A 74 1.33 -1.28 -9.66
C ALA A 74 1.02 0.02 -10.41
N PHE A 75 0.05 0.07 -11.31
CA PHE A 75 -0.31 1.27 -12.06
C PHE A 75 -1.56 1.96 -11.51
N ASP A 76 -1.61 3.27 -11.71
CA ASP A 76 -2.77 4.11 -11.47
C ASP A 76 -2.95 5.08 -12.65
N PHE A 77 -4.16 5.60 -12.76
CA PHE A 77 -4.54 6.69 -13.65
C PHE A 77 -4.37 8.04 -12.93
N HIS A 78 -3.42 8.86 -13.38
CA HIS A 78 -3.09 10.14 -12.76
C HIS A 78 -3.57 11.33 -13.56
N HIS A 79 -4.33 12.20 -12.90
CA HIS A 79 -4.72 13.52 -13.39
C HIS A 79 -3.61 14.53 -13.09
N GLU A 80 -3.06 15.19 -14.12
CA GLU A 80 -2.05 16.25 -13.91
C GLU A 80 -2.66 17.52 -13.35
N ASP A 81 -3.90 17.81 -13.72
CA ASP A 81 -4.70 18.90 -13.17
C ASP A 81 -5.90 18.33 -12.41
N SER A 82 -6.00 18.64 -11.12
CA SER A 82 -7.13 18.19 -10.31
C SER A 82 -8.44 18.88 -10.70
N LYS A 83 -8.40 20.04 -11.38
CA LYS A 83 -9.59 20.80 -11.78
C LYS A 83 -10.36 20.13 -12.91
N ILE A 84 -9.70 19.33 -13.75
CA ILE A 84 -10.34 18.60 -14.87
C ILE A 84 -10.84 17.22 -14.45
N LYS A 85 -10.50 16.75 -13.25
CA LYS A 85 -10.92 15.44 -12.75
C LYS A 85 -12.42 15.46 -12.44
N THR A 86 -13.22 14.77 -13.27
CA THR A 86 -14.66 14.62 -13.03
C THR A 86 -15.04 13.24 -12.52
N THR A 87 -14.11 12.27 -12.46
CA THR A 87 -14.38 10.92 -11.99
C THR A 87 -13.14 10.22 -11.43
N SER A 88 -13.35 9.12 -10.70
CA SER A 88 -12.30 8.19 -10.28
C SER A 88 -12.35 6.89 -11.08
N TRP A 89 -11.24 6.14 -11.10
CA TRP A 89 -11.18 4.82 -11.74
C TRP A 89 -12.29 3.87 -11.24
N ASN A 90 -12.51 3.84 -9.91
CA ASN A 90 -13.52 2.99 -9.28
C ASN A 90 -14.95 3.30 -9.76
N GLU A 91 -15.24 4.56 -10.09
CA GLU A 91 -16.56 4.98 -10.61
C GLU A 91 -16.78 4.56 -12.07
N ILE A 92 -15.71 4.34 -12.84
CA ILE A 92 -15.82 4.08 -14.28
C ILE A 92 -15.41 2.67 -14.70
N MET A 93 -14.69 1.90 -13.88
CA MET A 93 -14.13 0.60 -14.27
C MET A 93 -15.16 -0.42 -14.77
N HIS A 94 -16.41 -0.31 -14.33
CA HIS A 94 -17.52 -1.17 -14.76
C HIS A 94 -18.23 -0.68 -16.03
N LYS A 95 -17.94 0.52 -16.53
CA LYS A 95 -18.55 1.08 -17.74
C LYS A 95 -18.06 0.36 -19.01
N LYS A 96 -18.68 0.68 -20.15
CA LYS A 96 -18.24 0.21 -21.48
C LYS A 96 -16.84 0.74 -21.77
N TYR A 97 -16.01 -0.07 -22.44
CA TYR A 97 -14.61 0.24 -22.72
C TYR A 97 -14.42 1.62 -23.38
N ASN A 98 -15.17 1.92 -24.45
CA ASN A 98 -15.05 3.20 -25.16
C ASN A 98 -15.37 4.38 -24.24
N LEU A 99 -16.42 4.28 -23.42
CA LEU A 99 -16.76 5.35 -22.47
C LEU A 99 -15.66 5.59 -21.44
N ILE A 100 -15.00 4.52 -20.95
CA ILE A 100 -13.85 4.65 -20.05
C ILE A 100 -12.71 5.38 -20.77
N LYS A 101 -12.37 4.93 -21.99
CA LYS A 101 -11.30 5.51 -22.81
C LYS A 101 -11.54 7.00 -23.06
N ASP A 102 -12.71 7.36 -23.59
CA ASP A 102 -13.10 8.75 -23.87
C ASP A 102 -13.05 9.62 -22.60
N THR A 103 -13.46 9.07 -21.46
CA THR A 103 -13.40 9.77 -20.17
C THR A 103 -11.96 10.02 -19.71
N LEU A 104 -11.08 9.01 -19.79
CA LEU A 104 -9.68 9.16 -19.40
C LEU A 104 -8.91 10.11 -20.34
N GLU A 105 -9.18 10.04 -21.64
CA GLU A 105 -8.55 10.90 -22.66
C GLU A 105 -9.00 12.36 -22.53
N SER A 106 -10.30 12.61 -22.36
CA SER A 106 -10.83 13.98 -22.14
C SER A 106 -10.29 14.61 -20.85
N GLN A 107 -10.01 13.80 -19.82
CA GLN A 107 -9.38 14.22 -18.57
C GLN A 107 -7.84 14.24 -18.63
N LYS A 108 -7.23 14.01 -19.80
CA LYS A 108 -5.77 14.02 -20.00
C LYS A 108 -5.01 13.17 -18.96
N VAL A 109 -5.58 12.03 -18.60
CA VAL A 109 -5.00 11.12 -17.62
C VAL A 109 -3.72 10.51 -18.18
N LYS A 110 -2.72 10.31 -17.32
CA LYS A 110 -1.49 9.57 -17.65
C LYS A 110 -1.34 8.30 -16.81
N PRO A 111 -0.82 7.20 -17.39
CA PRO A 111 -0.51 6.01 -16.63
C PRO A 111 0.75 6.23 -15.79
N ILE A 112 0.69 5.99 -14.49
CA ILE A 112 1.85 6.17 -13.60
C ILE A 112 1.94 4.98 -12.64
N CYS A 113 3.14 4.51 -12.33
CA CYS A 113 3.30 3.48 -11.31
C CYS A 113 3.11 4.07 -9.90
N LYS A 114 2.72 3.25 -8.93
CA LYS A 114 2.47 3.65 -7.54
C LYS A 114 3.69 4.26 -6.87
N ASN A 115 4.90 3.78 -7.19
CA ASN A 115 6.13 4.40 -6.68
C ASN A 115 6.31 5.83 -7.16
N CYS A 116 5.82 6.18 -8.35
CA CYS A 116 5.85 7.55 -8.87
C CYS A 116 4.60 8.36 -8.49
N HIS A 117 3.46 7.69 -8.28
CA HIS A 117 2.20 8.34 -7.91
C HIS A 117 2.17 8.79 -6.45
N LEU A 118 2.60 7.92 -5.52
CA LEU A 118 2.55 8.21 -4.08
C LEU A 118 3.35 9.46 -3.68
N PRO A 119 4.60 9.68 -4.17
CA PRO A 119 5.34 10.92 -3.86
C PRO A 119 4.66 12.19 -4.37
N LYS A 120 3.99 12.14 -5.53
CA LYS A 120 3.25 13.29 -6.06
C LYS A 120 2.09 13.70 -5.15
N ASN A 121 1.44 12.72 -4.52
CA ASN A 121 0.31 12.96 -3.62
C ASN A 121 0.73 13.25 -2.17
N ALA A 122 2.02 13.16 -1.85
CA ALA A 122 2.54 13.37 -0.50
C ALA A 122 2.84 14.85 -0.22
N LYS A 123 1.84 15.74 -0.39
CA LYS A 123 2.01 17.21 -0.28
C LYS A 123 2.76 17.65 0.98
N ILE A 124 2.29 17.25 2.16
CA ILE A 124 2.91 17.61 3.44
C ILE A 124 4.35 17.09 3.54
N PHE A 125 4.64 15.89 3.02
CA PHE A 125 6.02 15.41 2.98
C PHE A 125 6.88 16.32 2.11
N ASN A 126 6.39 16.71 0.92
CA ASN A 126 7.16 17.55 0.00
C ASN A 126 7.40 18.95 0.58
N ASP A 127 6.41 19.54 1.24
CA ASP A 127 6.51 20.85 1.90
C ASP A 127 7.51 20.84 3.06
N PHE A 128 7.66 19.70 3.75
CA PHE A 128 8.55 19.54 4.91
C PHE A 128 9.74 18.60 4.67
N LYS A 129 10.06 18.28 3.40
CA LYS A 129 11.05 17.24 3.06
C LYS A 129 12.43 17.52 3.65
N ASP A 130 12.83 18.80 3.68
CA ASP A 130 14.15 19.21 4.17
C ASP A 130 14.29 18.98 5.68
N LEU A 131 13.19 19.13 6.43
CA LEU A 131 13.15 18.77 7.85
C LEU A 131 13.10 17.26 8.03
N ILE A 132 12.17 16.58 7.33
CA ILE A 132 11.91 15.15 7.49
C ILE A 132 13.15 14.32 7.12
N LEU A 133 13.88 14.69 6.07
CA LEU A 133 15.06 14.00 5.55
C LEU A 133 16.38 14.54 6.08
N LYS A 134 16.36 15.47 7.05
CA LYS A 134 17.58 16.02 7.65
C LYS A 134 18.43 14.88 8.24
N LYS A 135 19.68 14.72 7.77
CA LYS A 135 20.55 13.56 8.05
C LYS A 135 20.76 13.35 9.56
N ASP A 136 20.99 14.43 10.29
CA ASP A 136 21.25 14.52 11.72
C ASP A 136 19.99 14.78 12.56
N LEU A 137 18.78 14.73 11.96
CA LEU A 137 17.52 14.97 12.69
C LEU A 137 17.42 14.13 13.97
N PHE A 138 17.94 12.93 13.86
CA PHE A 138 17.90 11.84 14.80
C PHE A 138 19.01 11.84 15.85
N ILE A 139 19.92 12.82 15.76
CA ILE A 139 20.89 13.12 16.83
C ILE A 139 20.23 13.99 17.92
N TYR A 140 19.13 14.67 17.60
CA TYR A 140 18.43 15.54 18.54
C TYR A 140 17.44 14.75 19.42
N SER A 141 17.26 15.21 20.66
CA SER A 141 16.19 14.70 21.54
C SER A 141 14.80 14.99 20.98
N SER A 142 13.80 14.21 21.44
CA SER A 142 12.40 14.39 21.05
C SER A 142 11.91 15.83 21.25
N LYS A 143 12.21 16.43 22.41
CA LYS A 143 11.90 17.84 22.72
C LYS A 143 12.55 18.82 21.73
N LYS A 144 13.79 18.58 21.31
CA LYS A 144 14.49 19.45 20.37
C LYS A 144 13.91 19.32 18.96
N ILE A 145 13.56 18.11 18.51
CA ILE A 145 12.86 17.88 17.25
C ILE A 145 11.51 18.61 17.25
N ASP A 146 10.75 18.52 18.34
CA ASP A 146 9.46 19.21 18.50
C ASP A 146 9.60 20.72 18.42
N ASN A 147 10.62 21.30 19.06
CA ASN A 147 10.90 22.73 18.97
C ASN A 147 11.24 23.16 17.53
N ILE A 148 12.09 22.38 16.82
CA ILE A 148 12.42 22.65 15.41
C ILE A 148 11.17 22.59 14.54
N LEU A 149 10.33 21.57 14.75
CA LEU A 149 9.08 21.40 14.05
C LEU A 149 8.11 22.55 14.30
N ASN A 150 7.96 22.99 15.56
CA ASN A 150 7.10 24.10 15.94
C ASN A 150 7.46 25.37 15.16
N LEU A 151 8.75 25.75 15.20
CA LEU A 151 9.26 26.92 14.48
C LEU A 151 9.03 26.82 12.97
N LYS A 152 9.26 25.64 12.38
CA LYS A 152 9.08 25.42 10.94
C LYS A 152 7.61 25.49 10.51
N VAL A 153 6.70 24.89 11.29
CA VAL A 153 5.27 24.91 10.99
C VAL A 153 4.69 26.31 11.18
N GLU A 154 5.05 27.02 12.24
CA GLU A 154 4.57 28.40 12.47
C GLU A 154 5.06 29.37 11.39
N LYS A 155 6.29 29.18 10.91
CA LYS A 155 6.78 29.94 9.76
C LYS A 155 5.98 29.61 8.49
N PHE A 156 5.76 28.33 8.22
CA PHE A 156 5.02 27.88 7.04
C PHE A 156 3.57 28.39 7.03
N ASP A 157 2.89 28.33 8.18
CA ASP A 157 1.52 28.81 8.39
C ASP A 157 1.40 30.32 8.15
N LYS A 158 2.40 31.12 8.54
CA LYS A 158 2.43 32.57 8.26
C LYS A 158 2.68 32.89 6.79
N GLU A 159 3.45 32.06 6.08
CA GLU A 159 3.87 32.30 4.70
C GLU A 159 2.90 31.73 3.66
N ASN A 160 1.99 30.85 4.05
CA ASN A 160 1.12 30.12 3.14
C ASN A 160 -0.31 30.11 3.64
N ASP A 161 -1.27 30.34 2.75
CA ASP A 161 -2.69 30.12 3.04
C ASP A 161 -2.97 28.60 3.05
N ILE A 162 -2.99 28.01 4.25
CA ILE A 162 -3.11 26.56 4.43
C ILE A 162 -4.50 26.17 4.90
N ASN A 163 -5.07 25.16 4.26
CA ASN A 163 -6.33 24.51 4.69
C ASN A 163 -6.12 23.54 5.87
N TYR A 164 -5.09 23.73 6.69
CA TYR A 164 -4.75 22.87 7.82
C TYR A 164 -4.61 23.68 9.09
N THR A 165 -5.05 23.13 10.22
CA THR A 165 -4.65 23.68 11.51
C THR A 165 -3.17 23.38 11.76
N VAL A 166 -2.47 24.29 12.43
CA VAL A 166 -1.08 24.11 12.89
C VAL A 166 -0.88 22.76 13.59
N ALA A 167 -1.83 22.35 14.44
CA ALA A 167 -1.79 21.06 15.13
C ALA A 167 -1.86 19.86 14.17
N SER A 168 -2.77 19.90 13.19
CA SER A 168 -2.89 18.86 12.16
C SER A 168 -1.64 18.77 11.27
N LEU A 169 -1.03 19.90 10.95
CA LEU A 169 0.20 19.93 10.16
C LEU A 169 1.39 19.36 10.94
N LYS A 170 1.60 19.78 12.20
CA LYS A 170 2.61 19.19 13.10
C LYS A 170 2.44 17.68 13.20
N PHE A 171 1.20 17.23 13.35
CA PHE A 171 0.83 15.83 13.42
C PHE A 171 1.31 15.03 12.19
N GLU A 172 0.96 15.49 10.99
CA GLU A 172 1.31 14.80 9.75
C GLU A 172 2.83 14.79 9.52
N VAL A 173 3.55 15.86 9.86
CA VAL A 173 5.02 15.88 9.78
C VAL A 173 5.65 14.89 10.77
N LYS A 174 5.18 14.84 12.03
CA LYS A 174 5.61 13.82 13.01
C LYS A 174 5.37 12.41 12.49
N ARG A 175 4.25 12.16 11.81
CA ARG A 175 3.94 10.86 11.20
C ARG A 175 4.99 10.44 10.19
N TRP A 176 5.47 11.36 9.36
CA TRP A 176 6.55 11.11 8.40
C TRP A 176 7.91 10.87 9.07
N ILE A 177 8.22 11.64 10.12
CA ILE A 177 9.45 11.45 10.91
C ILE A 177 9.46 10.06 11.57
N LYS A 178 8.36 9.66 12.21
CA LYS A 178 8.22 8.31 12.79
C LYS A 178 8.33 7.22 11.72
N LYS A 179 7.71 7.41 10.56
CA LYS A 179 7.83 6.48 9.42
C LYS A 179 9.28 6.31 8.98
N ARG A 180 10.00 7.43 8.80
CA ARG A 180 11.43 7.42 8.45
C ARG A 180 12.24 6.62 9.47
N ALA A 181 12.06 6.91 10.75
CA ALA A 181 12.78 6.23 11.83
C ALA A 181 12.57 4.71 11.80
N VAL A 182 11.32 4.25 11.69
CA VAL A 182 11.00 2.82 11.61
C VAL A 182 11.61 2.17 10.36
N VAL A 183 11.49 2.83 9.20
CA VAL A 183 12.04 2.32 7.93
C VAL A 183 13.56 2.22 7.97
N GLU A 184 14.25 3.25 8.44
CA GLU A 184 15.72 3.27 8.51
C GLU A 184 16.25 2.23 9.52
N GLN A 185 15.63 2.13 10.70
CA GLN A 185 16.11 1.25 11.77
C GLN A 185 15.82 -0.24 11.52
N VAL A 186 14.65 -0.58 10.96
CA VAL A 186 14.23 -1.98 10.82
C VAL A 186 14.45 -2.51 9.41
N PHE A 187 14.38 -1.64 8.40
CA PHE A 187 14.36 -2.02 6.99
C PHE A 187 15.49 -1.38 6.18
N ASN A 188 16.52 -0.83 6.83
CA ASN A 188 17.68 -0.20 6.19
C ASN A 188 17.31 0.93 5.20
N GLY A 189 16.18 1.61 5.41
CA GLY A 189 15.80 2.75 4.58
C GLY A 189 15.05 2.39 3.29
N GLU A 190 14.78 1.10 3.02
CA GLU A 190 14.34 0.67 1.68
C GLU A 190 13.27 -0.43 1.69
N CYS A 191 12.65 -0.62 0.52
CA CYS A 191 11.77 -1.75 0.23
C CYS A 191 12.56 -3.05 0.28
N ILE A 192 12.10 -4.00 1.10
CA ILE A 192 12.80 -5.28 1.31
C ILE A 192 12.94 -6.13 0.05
N SER A 193 12.16 -5.85 -1.00
CA SER A 193 12.20 -6.65 -2.24
C SER A 193 12.91 -5.97 -3.39
N CYS A 194 12.81 -4.65 -3.55
CA CYS A 194 13.33 -3.99 -4.76
C CYS A 194 14.30 -2.84 -4.49
N GLY A 195 14.61 -2.53 -3.23
CA GLY A 195 15.56 -1.46 -2.88
C GLY A 195 15.06 -0.04 -3.17
N GLU A 196 13.79 0.15 -3.55
CA GLU A 196 13.20 1.50 -3.63
C GLU A 196 13.27 2.14 -2.24
N ASN A 197 13.76 3.38 -2.16
CA ASN A 197 14.07 4.05 -0.90
C ASN A 197 13.38 5.42 -0.74
N ARG A 198 12.57 5.86 -1.71
CA ARG A 198 11.80 7.10 -1.55
C ARG A 198 10.73 6.90 -0.48
N LEU A 199 10.92 7.51 0.68
CA LEU A 199 10.04 7.37 1.84
C LEU A 199 8.52 7.49 1.55
N PRO A 200 8.04 8.39 0.67
CA PRO A 200 6.61 8.45 0.32
C PRO A 200 6.08 7.22 -0.38
N SER A 201 6.93 6.52 -1.13
CA SER A 201 6.55 5.29 -1.85
C SER A 201 6.51 4.05 -0.94
N LEU A 202 7.13 4.10 0.24
CA LEU A 202 7.21 2.96 1.16
C LEU A 202 5.91 2.77 1.93
N GLN A 203 5.51 1.53 2.18
CA GLN A 203 4.26 1.15 2.82
C GLN A 203 4.53 -0.02 3.78
N MET A 204 3.85 -0.01 4.93
CA MET A 204 3.89 -1.14 5.86
C MET A 204 2.85 -2.17 5.43
N HIS A 205 3.30 -3.41 5.27
CA HIS A 205 2.51 -4.53 4.79
C HIS A 205 2.42 -5.60 5.87
N HIS A 206 1.21 -5.88 6.33
CA HIS A 206 0.90 -7.07 7.12
C HIS A 206 1.09 -8.32 6.27
N THR A 207 1.94 -9.23 6.72
CA THR A 207 2.21 -10.51 6.02
C THR A 207 1.07 -11.50 6.20
N ASP A 208 0.38 -11.42 7.33
CA ASP A 208 -0.81 -12.19 7.65
C ASP A 208 -1.97 -11.25 8.02
N LYS A 209 -3.16 -11.54 7.47
CA LYS A 209 -4.38 -10.78 7.72
C LYS A 209 -5.01 -11.15 9.05
N ASP A 210 -4.76 -12.36 9.55
CA ASP A 210 -5.41 -12.87 10.76
C ASP A 210 -4.78 -12.29 12.03
N ILE A 211 -3.52 -11.85 11.95
CA ILE A 211 -2.82 -11.14 13.05
C ILE A 211 -2.90 -9.62 12.93
N LYS A 212 -3.53 -9.10 11.87
CA LYS A 212 -3.63 -7.66 11.64
C LYS A 212 -4.60 -7.04 12.66
N VAL A 213 -4.05 -6.28 13.60
CA VAL A 213 -4.84 -5.55 14.59
C VAL A 213 -4.90 -4.07 14.23
N HIS A 214 -3.77 -3.49 13.84
CA HIS A 214 -3.65 -2.05 13.67
C HIS A 214 -3.47 -1.62 12.21
N LYS A 215 -3.76 -0.34 11.94
CA LYS A 215 -3.38 0.33 10.70
C LYS A 215 -2.36 1.42 11.04
N TRP A 216 -1.30 1.53 10.23
CA TRP A 216 -0.25 2.54 10.41
C TRP A 216 -0.79 3.95 10.69
N GLY A 217 -1.78 4.40 9.91
CA GLY A 217 -2.36 5.74 10.05
C GLY A 217 -2.99 6.01 11.43
N ASP A 218 -3.49 4.97 12.09
CA ASP A 218 -4.19 5.08 13.37
C ASP A 218 -3.20 5.07 14.53
N ILE A 219 -2.22 4.15 14.50
CA ILE A 219 -1.24 4.00 15.60
C ILE A 219 -0.10 4.99 15.54
N SER A 220 0.36 5.40 14.35
CA SER A 220 1.43 6.39 14.21
C SER A 220 1.08 7.73 14.85
N ARG A 221 -0.23 7.95 15.11
CA ARG A 221 -0.71 9.09 15.86
C ARG A 221 -0.29 9.09 17.31
N LYS A 222 -0.49 7.95 17.98
CA LYS A 222 -0.44 7.80 19.43
C LYS A 222 0.88 7.20 19.88
N TRP A 223 1.38 6.24 19.11
CA TRP A 223 2.49 5.42 19.51
C TRP A 223 3.83 6.10 19.25
N ASN A 224 4.77 5.91 20.16
CA ASN A 224 6.16 6.28 19.98
C ASN A 224 6.87 5.27 19.06
N ILE A 225 8.14 5.54 18.69
CA ILE A 225 8.87 4.69 17.74
C ILE A 225 9.07 3.27 18.29
N ARG A 226 9.25 3.10 19.60
CA ARG A 226 9.41 1.78 20.24
C ARG A 226 8.16 0.93 20.08
N GLU A 227 7.01 1.50 20.42
CA GLU A 227 5.71 0.83 20.33
C GLU A 227 5.42 0.48 18.87
N LEU A 228 5.73 1.38 17.93
CA LEU A 228 5.62 1.08 16.50
C LEU A 228 6.51 -0.10 16.08
N ILE A 229 7.74 -0.20 16.59
CA ILE A 229 8.64 -1.31 16.25
C ILE A 229 8.20 -2.61 16.93
N ASN A 230 7.99 -2.58 18.25
CA ASN A 230 7.69 -3.78 19.03
C ASN A 230 6.28 -4.28 18.75
N ASP A 231 5.28 -3.45 18.95
CA ASP A 231 3.90 -3.92 19.00
C ASP A 231 3.27 -3.97 17.60
N PHE A 232 3.75 -3.17 16.64
CA PHE A 232 3.23 -3.18 15.27
C PHE A 232 4.14 -3.90 14.27
N ILE A 233 5.45 -3.58 14.21
CA ILE A 233 6.33 -4.25 13.25
C ILE A 233 6.61 -5.70 13.65
N ILE A 234 6.95 -5.94 14.92
CA ILE A 234 7.34 -7.27 15.39
C ILE A 234 6.11 -8.15 15.64
N GLU A 235 5.16 -7.73 16.48
CA GLU A 235 4.01 -8.59 16.84
C GLU A 235 3.02 -8.83 15.69
N GLU A 236 2.79 -7.84 14.81
CA GLU A 236 1.92 -8.02 13.63
C GLU A 236 2.70 -8.40 12.35
N GLU A 237 3.96 -8.81 12.50
CA GLU A 237 4.87 -9.23 11.42
C GLU A 237 4.88 -8.29 10.20
N CYS A 238 4.79 -6.97 10.41
CA CYS A 238 4.75 -6.03 9.30
C CYS A 238 6.10 -5.91 8.59
N VAL A 239 6.08 -5.77 7.27
CA VAL A 239 7.27 -5.54 6.44
C VAL A 239 7.18 -4.24 5.64
N CYS A 240 8.33 -3.70 5.21
CA CYS A 240 8.37 -2.48 4.40
C CYS A 240 8.46 -2.80 2.89
N LEU A 241 7.41 -2.47 2.14
CA LEU A 241 7.37 -2.61 0.68
C LEU A 241 7.16 -1.24 0.01
N CYS A 242 7.69 -1.05 -1.20
CA CYS A 242 7.29 0.10 -2.01
C CYS A 242 5.87 -0.07 -2.57
N GLY A 243 5.25 1.02 -3.02
CA GLY A 243 3.89 1.02 -3.56
C GLY A 243 3.67 0.03 -4.70
N ASN A 244 4.68 -0.18 -5.56
CA ASN A 244 4.62 -1.16 -6.63
C ASN A 244 4.60 -2.60 -6.06
N CYS A 245 5.58 -2.98 -5.23
CA CYS A 245 5.66 -4.31 -4.64
C CYS A 245 4.44 -4.60 -3.75
N HIS A 246 4.00 -3.61 -2.97
CA HIS A 246 2.84 -3.71 -2.09
C HIS A 246 1.54 -3.95 -2.88
N ALA A 247 1.35 -3.26 -4.01
CA ALA A 247 0.18 -3.49 -4.83
C ALA A 247 0.19 -4.85 -5.54
N MET A 248 1.36 -5.33 -5.97
CA MET A 248 1.50 -6.67 -6.53
C MET A 248 0.98 -7.71 -5.53
N VAL A 249 1.50 -7.74 -4.30
CA VAL A 249 1.13 -8.77 -3.30
C VAL A 249 -0.32 -8.67 -2.80
N ASN A 250 -0.93 -7.48 -2.87
CA ASN A 250 -2.32 -7.31 -2.46
C ASN A 250 -3.34 -7.79 -3.51
N THR A 251 -2.94 -7.90 -4.79
CA THR A 251 -3.86 -8.26 -5.88
C THR A 251 -3.76 -9.75 -6.26
N LYS A 252 -4.22 -10.62 -5.35
CA LYS A 252 -4.22 -12.10 -5.56
C LYS A 252 -4.93 -12.52 -6.85
N ASN A 253 -6.01 -11.85 -7.23
CA ASN A 253 -6.76 -12.16 -8.44
C ASN A 253 -5.92 -11.97 -9.71
N PHE A 254 -5.05 -10.95 -9.73
CA PHE A 254 -4.12 -10.75 -10.84
C PHE A 254 -3.08 -11.87 -10.87
N GLU A 255 -2.45 -12.17 -9.73
CA GLU A 255 -1.47 -13.27 -9.61
C GLU A 255 -2.02 -14.61 -10.14
N ASN A 256 -3.24 -14.97 -9.73
CA ASN A 256 -3.85 -16.24 -10.11
C ASN A 256 -4.32 -16.28 -11.57
N ASN A 257 -4.50 -15.11 -12.20
CA ASN A 257 -5.08 -15.01 -13.54
C ASN A 257 -4.23 -14.20 -14.53
N VAL A 258 -2.90 -14.09 -14.29
CA VAL A 258 -1.97 -13.32 -15.14
C VAL A 258 -2.14 -13.69 -16.61
N GLU A 259 -2.21 -14.99 -16.92
CA GLU A 259 -2.36 -15.49 -18.29
C GLU A 259 -3.64 -15.00 -18.96
N LYS A 260 -4.78 -15.04 -18.25
CA LYS A 260 -6.05 -14.54 -18.77
C LYS A 260 -6.07 -13.01 -18.90
N VAL A 261 -5.41 -12.31 -17.98
CA VAL A 261 -5.38 -10.85 -17.95
C VAL A 261 -4.48 -10.28 -19.05
N LEU A 262 -3.28 -10.83 -19.21
CA LEU A 262 -2.26 -10.35 -20.15
C LEU A 262 -2.29 -11.09 -21.51
N GLY A 263 -3.21 -12.04 -21.69
CA GLY A 263 -3.31 -12.83 -22.92
C GLY A 263 -2.07 -13.67 -23.19
N GLY A 264 -1.53 -14.31 -22.14
CA GLY A 264 -0.33 -15.14 -22.20
C GLY A 264 1.01 -14.39 -22.22
N LYS A 265 1.01 -13.05 -22.40
CA LYS A 265 2.24 -12.26 -22.37
C LYS A 265 2.79 -12.11 -20.95
N TYR A 266 4.11 -12.12 -20.83
CA TYR A 266 4.87 -11.84 -19.59
C TYR A 266 4.56 -12.75 -18.39
N VAL A 267 3.87 -13.89 -18.59
CA VAL A 267 3.40 -14.74 -17.50
C VAL A 267 4.55 -15.24 -16.63
N HIS A 268 5.66 -15.64 -17.26
CA HIS A 268 6.83 -16.14 -16.54
C HIS A 268 7.51 -15.05 -15.71
N GLU A 269 7.71 -13.86 -16.28
CA GLU A 269 8.34 -12.72 -15.60
C GLU A 269 7.49 -12.23 -14.43
N VAL A 270 6.17 -12.12 -14.61
CA VAL A 270 5.26 -11.69 -13.54
C VAL A 270 5.22 -12.71 -12.42
N LYS A 271 5.14 -14.02 -12.73
CA LYS A 271 5.20 -15.08 -11.70
C LYS A 271 6.55 -15.09 -10.99
N ALA A 272 7.66 -14.83 -11.68
CA ALA A 272 8.98 -14.70 -11.08
C ALA A 272 9.05 -13.50 -10.12
N ASP A 273 8.50 -12.34 -10.51
CA ASP A 273 8.38 -11.16 -9.65
C ASP A 273 7.59 -11.49 -8.37
N TYR A 274 6.43 -12.14 -8.48
CA TYR A 274 5.62 -12.57 -7.33
C TYR A 274 6.38 -13.51 -6.39
N LYS A 275 7.04 -14.53 -6.96
CA LYS A 275 7.85 -15.49 -6.20
C LYS A 275 8.97 -14.79 -5.44
N LYS A 276 9.66 -13.85 -6.10
CA LYS A 276 10.72 -13.05 -5.49
C LYS A 276 10.19 -12.23 -4.31
N ILE A 277 9.11 -11.46 -4.51
CA ILE A 277 8.55 -10.61 -3.45
C ILE A 277 8.14 -11.45 -2.24
N LYS A 278 7.45 -12.59 -2.46
CA LYS A 278 7.05 -13.50 -1.37
C LYS A 278 8.25 -14.07 -0.61
N LEU A 279 9.30 -14.47 -1.30
CA LEU A 279 10.52 -14.96 -0.67
C LEU A 279 11.21 -13.88 0.16
N ASP A 280 11.28 -12.65 -0.35
CA ASP A 280 11.88 -11.52 0.37
C ASP A 280 11.06 -11.16 1.62
N ILE A 281 9.72 -11.23 1.54
CA ILE A 281 8.81 -11.07 2.69
C ILE A 281 9.12 -12.11 3.76
N MET A 282 9.16 -13.40 3.41
CA MET A 282 9.46 -14.47 4.36
C MET A 282 10.80 -14.25 5.07
N LYS A 283 11.86 -13.94 4.30
CA LYS A 283 13.19 -13.63 4.86
C LYS A 283 13.16 -12.44 5.81
N SER A 284 12.38 -11.41 5.50
CA SER A 284 12.23 -10.23 6.36
C SER A 284 11.48 -10.57 7.66
N VAL A 285 10.45 -11.39 7.61
CA VAL A 285 9.74 -11.88 8.81
C VAL A 285 10.68 -12.67 9.71
N ASP A 286 11.47 -13.59 9.14
CA ASP A 286 12.47 -14.34 9.90
C ASP A 286 13.49 -13.42 10.57
N ARG A 287 13.93 -12.35 9.87
CA ARG A 287 14.80 -11.32 10.44
C ARG A 287 14.13 -10.58 11.60
N ILE A 288 12.86 -10.19 11.45
CA ILE A 288 12.08 -9.51 12.50
C ILE A 288 11.93 -10.41 13.73
N LYS A 289 11.65 -11.70 13.56
CA LYS A 289 11.59 -12.69 14.66
C LYS A 289 12.92 -12.83 15.39
N LYS A 290 14.05 -12.76 14.67
CA LYS A 290 15.39 -12.75 15.29
C LYS A 290 15.63 -11.48 16.11
N ILE A 291 15.15 -10.32 15.65
CA ILE A 291 15.22 -9.06 16.42
C ILE A 291 14.46 -9.21 17.75
N LYS A 292 13.25 -9.78 17.72
CA LYS A 292 12.44 -10.08 18.92
C LYS A 292 13.21 -10.94 19.94
N ASN A 293 13.88 -11.98 19.45
CA ASN A 293 14.56 -12.97 20.30
C ASN A 293 15.96 -12.56 20.77
N GLY A 294 16.63 -11.61 20.09
CA GLY A 294 18.05 -11.33 20.32
C GLY A 294 18.44 -9.87 20.58
N MET A 295 17.60 -8.87 20.30
CA MET A 295 18.04 -7.46 20.26
C MET A 295 17.00 -6.44 20.72
N ILE A 296 16.47 -6.60 21.95
CA ILE A 296 15.85 -5.45 22.66
C ILE A 296 16.92 -4.43 23.10
N ASN A 297 18.21 -4.79 23.12
CA ASN A 297 19.27 -3.95 23.69
C ASN A 297 20.02 -3.02 22.74
N LEU A 298 19.88 -3.11 21.40
CA LEU A 298 20.77 -2.38 20.47
C LEU A 298 20.11 -1.35 19.55
N ILE A 299 18.80 -1.43 19.28
CA ILE A 299 18.14 -0.52 18.32
C ILE A 299 17.53 0.70 19.01
N VAL A 300 17.33 0.63 20.34
CA VAL A 300 16.52 1.61 21.08
C VAL A 300 17.33 2.48 22.05
N ARG A 301 18.56 2.08 22.40
CA ARG A 301 19.32 2.72 23.50
C ARG A 301 19.70 4.19 23.26
N ASP A 302 19.77 4.64 22.01
CA ASP A 302 20.26 6.00 21.71
C ASP A 302 19.16 7.01 21.37
N PHE A 303 17.92 6.58 21.17
CA PHE A 303 16.82 7.47 20.76
C PHE A 303 15.76 7.73 21.82
N LEU A 304 15.63 6.84 22.80
CA LEU A 304 14.53 6.88 23.78
C LEU A 304 14.98 7.13 25.22
N ASN A 305 16.29 7.25 25.46
CA ASN A 305 16.81 7.66 26.77
C ASN A 305 16.96 9.19 26.89
N ALA A 306 16.28 9.95 26.04
CA ALA A 306 16.18 11.40 26.15
C ALA A 306 14.71 11.78 26.45
N ASP A 307 14.32 11.48 27.70
CA ASP A 307 13.12 11.88 28.47
C ASP A 307 11.74 11.87 27.78
#